data_AF-A0A960Z8W1-F1
#
_entry.id   AF-A0A960Z8W1-F1
#
_cell.length_a   1.000
_cell.length_b   1.000
_cell.length_c   1.000
_cell.angle_alpha   90.00
_cell.angle_beta   90.00
_cell.angle_gamma   90.00
#
_symmetry.space_group_name_H-M   'P 1'
#
loop_
_entity.id
_entity.type
_entity.pdbx_description
1 polymer ?
#
loop_
_entity_poly.entity_id
_entity_poly.type
_entity_poly.pdbx_seq_one_letter_code
_entity_poly.pdbx_strand_id
1 'polypeptide(L)'
;MFLNSTAHALTPEQKQKAIVYSDTIIDLKDDEPSLYERLTNCPAEITELNQLCNDYLQYLENLYTRLNGDIVLHFPIGSPVFNALFFLHLNREKFQIRIVFSHTERVSVDERQPDGSIIKRAVFKFVKFIEI
;
A
#
# COMPACT_ATOMS: atom_id res chain seq x y z
N MET A 1 -8.34 -5.99 -9.65
CA MET A 1 -8.25 -4.58 -9.19
C MET A 1 -6.93 -4.34 -8.50
N PHE A 2 -6.43 -3.12 -8.49
CA PHE A 2 -5.25 -2.71 -7.72
C PHE A 2 -5.68 -1.78 -6.58
N LEU A 3 -5.49 -2.20 -5.34
CA LEU A 3 -5.77 -1.40 -4.16
C LEU A 3 -4.47 -0.79 -3.64
N ASN A 4 -4.37 0.55 -3.72
CA ASN A 4 -3.33 1.28 -3.04
C ASN A 4 -3.75 1.53 -1.58
N SER A 5 -3.19 0.74 -0.68
CA SER A 5 -3.33 0.92 0.76
C SER A 5 -2.07 1.50 1.40
N THR A 6 -1.23 2.22 0.66
CA THR A 6 -0.06 2.91 1.24
C THR A 6 -0.40 4.34 1.67
N ALA A 7 0.47 4.97 2.49
CA ALA A 7 0.27 6.34 2.99
C ALA A 7 0.38 7.40 1.88
N HIS A 8 0.95 7.00 0.74
CA HIS A 8 1.24 7.89 -0.37
C HIS A 8 0.33 7.54 -1.54
N ALA A 9 -0.19 8.58 -2.19
CA ALA A 9 -0.83 8.41 -3.48
C ALA A 9 0.20 7.89 -4.49
N LEU A 10 -0.21 6.99 -5.37
CA LEU A 10 0.64 6.53 -6.46
C LEU A 10 0.98 7.69 -7.40
N THR A 11 2.25 7.81 -7.76
CA THR A 11 2.67 8.74 -8.82
C THR A 11 2.10 8.31 -10.18
N PRO A 12 2.07 9.20 -11.19
CA PRO A 12 1.63 8.80 -12.54
C PRO A 12 2.40 7.60 -13.10
N GLU A 13 3.71 7.53 -12.86
CA GLU A 13 4.55 6.39 -13.28
C GLU A 13 4.14 5.09 -12.57
N GLN A 14 3.88 5.15 -11.26
CA GLN A 14 3.41 3.99 -10.50
C GLN A 14 2.03 3.54 -10.97
N LYS A 15 1.11 4.48 -11.26
CA LYS A 15 -0.21 4.14 -11.82
C LYS A 15 -0.08 3.43 -13.17
N GLN A 16 0.81 3.89 -14.05
CA GLN A 16 1.09 3.20 -15.32
C GLN A 16 1.59 1.77 -15.12
N LYS A 17 2.43 1.52 -14.11
CA LYS A 17 2.87 0.15 -13.78
C LYS A 17 1.80 -0.69 -13.09
N ALA A 18 0.92 -0.07 -12.30
CA ALA A 18 -0.19 -0.75 -11.62
C ALA A 18 -1.23 -1.28 -12.62
N ILE A 19 -1.41 -0.62 -13.77
CA ILE A 19 -2.33 -1.06 -14.84
C ILE A 19 -2.01 -2.46 -15.37
N VAL A 20 -0.74 -2.88 -15.32
CA VAL A 20 -0.32 -4.26 -15.69
C VAL A 20 -1.03 -5.31 -14.83
N TYR A 21 -1.40 -4.96 -13.61
CA TYR A 21 -2.13 -5.83 -12.69
C TYR A 21 -3.64 -5.69 -12.82
N SER A 22 -4.12 -4.47 -13.05
CA SER A 22 -5.55 -4.18 -13.26
C SER A 22 -5.79 -2.75 -13.75
N ASP A 23 -6.73 -2.60 -14.67
CA ASP A 23 -7.20 -1.28 -15.15
C ASP A 23 -7.93 -0.45 -14.08
N THR A 24 -8.42 -1.11 -13.02
CA THR A 24 -9.11 -0.47 -11.90
C THR A 24 -8.13 -0.26 -10.75
N ILE A 25 -7.78 1.00 -10.47
CA ILE A 25 -6.96 1.41 -9.33
C ILE A 25 -7.86 2.11 -8.31
N ILE A 26 -7.79 1.66 -7.06
CA ILE A 26 -8.54 2.21 -5.93
C ILE A 26 -7.54 2.69 -4.89
N ASP A 27 -7.67 3.94 -4.46
CA ASP A 27 -6.90 4.49 -3.36
C ASP A 27 -7.73 4.34 -2.06
N LEU A 28 -7.21 3.61 -1.07
CA LEU A 28 -7.96 3.33 0.18
C LEU A 28 -8.39 4.61 0.89
N LYS A 29 -7.55 5.64 0.85
CA LYS A 29 -7.82 6.95 1.42
C LYS A 29 -9.11 7.59 0.87
N ASP A 30 -9.43 7.31 -0.39
CA ASP A 30 -10.57 7.90 -1.08
C ASP A 30 -11.82 7.00 -1.00
N ASP A 31 -11.66 5.67 -1.02
CA ASP A 31 -12.79 4.72 -0.95
C ASP A 31 -13.27 4.46 0.48
N GLU A 32 -12.36 4.37 1.47
CA GLU A 32 -12.69 4.15 2.88
C GLU A 32 -11.79 4.99 3.81
N PRO A 33 -12.02 6.33 3.90
CA PRO A 33 -11.14 7.27 4.60
C PRO A 33 -11.00 7.00 6.11
N SER A 34 -12.06 6.51 6.75
CA SER A 34 -12.05 6.20 8.19
C SER A 34 -11.10 5.04 8.52
N LEU A 35 -11.14 3.99 7.69
CA LEU A 35 -10.22 2.86 7.82
C LEU A 35 -8.78 3.27 7.52
N TYR A 36 -8.57 4.09 6.49
CA TYR A 36 -7.26 4.67 6.18
C TYR A 36 -6.69 5.45 7.37
N GLU A 37 -7.48 6.30 8.02
CA GLU A 37 -7.05 7.09 9.18
C GLU A 37 -6.64 6.18 10.35
N ARG A 38 -7.42 5.13 10.62
CA ARG A 38 -7.13 4.17 11.69
C ARG A 38 -5.90 3.32 11.41
N LEU A 39 -5.65 2.92 10.16
CA LEU A 39 -4.43 2.22 9.78
C LEU A 39 -3.20 3.14 9.83
N THR A 40 -3.37 4.43 9.49
CA THR A 40 -2.30 5.43 9.61
C THR A 40 -1.94 5.67 11.08
N ASN A 41 -2.95 5.71 11.94
CA ASN A 41 -2.82 5.91 13.38
C ASN A 41 -3.10 4.60 14.14
N CYS A 42 -2.36 3.54 13.81
CA CYS A 42 -2.60 2.22 14.39
C CYS A 42 -2.66 2.28 15.92
N PRO A 43 -3.68 1.65 16.54
CA PRO A 43 -3.76 1.55 17.99
C PRO A 43 -2.58 0.73 18.55
N ALA A 44 -2.26 0.97 19.81
CA ALA A 44 -1.21 0.21 20.52
C ALA A 44 -1.75 -1.08 21.16
N GLU A 45 -3.03 -1.09 21.52
CA GLU A 45 -3.65 -2.20 22.25
C GLU A 45 -3.98 -3.37 21.32
N ILE A 46 -3.67 -4.58 21.75
CA ILE A 46 -3.81 -5.78 20.92
C ILE A 46 -5.27 -6.05 20.51
N THR A 47 -6.22 -5.78 21.40
CA THR A 47 -7.65 -5.96 21.11
C THR A 47 -8.14 -4.99 20.03
N GLU A 48 -7.68 -3.74 20.08
CA GLU A 48 -8.02 -2.72 19.09
C GLU A 48 -7.35 -3.00 17.74
N LEU A 49 -6.11 -3.52 17.75
CA LEU A 49 -5.41 -3.99 16.55
C LEU A 49 -6.13 -5.16 15.90
N ASN A 50 -6.61 -6.14 16.69
CA ASN A 50 -7.42 -7.25 16.17
C ASN A 50 -8.72 -6.74 15.53
N GLN A 51 -9.40 -5.78 16.17
CA GLN A 51 -10.59 -5.17 15.58
C GLN A 51 -10.28 -4.45 14.27
N LEU A 52 -9.21 -3.66 14.23
CA LEU A 52 -8.76 -2.98 13.01
C LEU A 52 -8.42 -3.98 11.89
N CYS A 53 -7.79 -5.11 12.24
CA CYS A 53 -7.50 -6.18 11.30
C CYS A 53 -8.78 -6.81 10.73
N ASN A 54 -9.77 -7.09 11.58
CA ASN A 54 -11.05 -7.63 11.15
C ASN A 54 -11.81 -6.65 10.25
N ASP A 55 -11.84 -5.37 10.61
CA ASP A 55 -12.47 -4.33 9.79
C ASP A 55 -11.79 -4.22 8.42
N TYR A 56 -10.46 -4.31 8.38
CA TYR A 56 -9.71 -4.30 7.14
C TYR A 56 -9.98 -5.53 6.26
N LEU A 57 -10.02 -6.73 6.86
CA LEU A 57 -10.36 -7.95 6.14
C LEU A 57 -11.79 -7.92 5.60
N GLN A 58 -12.74 -7.41 6.38
CA GLN A 58 -14.13 -7.25 5.95
C GLN A 58 -14.25 -6.27 4.78
N TYR A 59 -13.50 -5.16 4.81
CA TYR A 59 -13.42 -4.24 3.69
C TYR A 59 -12.89 -4.94 2.42
N LEU A 60 -11.82 -5.73 2.53
CA LEU A 60 -11.28 -6.46 1.38
C LEU A 60 -12.27 -7.50 0.83
N GLU A 61 -13.00 -8.21 1.69
CA GLU A 61 -14.04 -9.17 1.27
C GLU A 61 -15.21 -8.47 0.56
N ASN A 62 -15.65 -7.33 1.11
CA ASN A 62 -16.69 -6.51 0.49
C ASN A 62 -16.23 -5.96 -0.87
N LEU A 63 -14.97 -5.52 -0.95
CA LEU A 63 -14.37 -5.02 -2.18
C LEU A 63 -14.28 -6.10 -3.25
N TYR A 64 -13.83 -7.30 -2.87
CA TYR A 64 -13.78 -8.48 -3.73
C TYR A 64 -15.16 -8.82 -4.29
N THR A 65 -16.18 -8.83 -3.43
CA THR A 65 -17.58 -9.11 -3.80
C THR A 65 -18.15 -8.03 -4.72
N ARG A 66 -17.93 -6.74 -4.39
CA ARG A 66 -18.46 -5.59 -5.14
C ARG A 66 -17.95 -5.57 -6.58
N LEU A 67 -16.69 -5.93 -6.79
CA LEU A 67 -16.02 -5.79 -8.09
C LEU A 67 -15.78 -7.13 -8.79
N ASN A 68 -16.17 -8.25 -8.16
CA ASN A 68 -16.12 -9.61 -8.70
C ASN A 68 -14.79 -9.96 -9.37
N GLY A 69 -13.69 -9.81 -8.63
CA GLY A 69 -12.37 -10.15 -9.15
C GLY A 69 -11.23 -10.01 -8.14
N ASP A 70 -10.08 -10.55 -8.52
CA ASP A 70 -8.90 -10.62 -7.66
C ASP A 70 -8.42 -9.24 -7.22
N ILE A 71 -7.91 -9.18 -5.98
CA ILE A 71 -7.34 -7.97 -5.40
C ILE A 71 -5.81 -8.07 -5.49
N VAL A 72 -5.21 -7.10 -6.17
CA VAL A 72 -3.77 -6.83 -6.07
C VAL A 72 -3.59 -5.74 -5.03
N LEU A 73 -3.12 -6.14 -3.86
CA LEU A 73 -2.97 -5.29 -2.68
C LEU A 73 -1.55 -4.71 -2.63
N HIS A 74 -1.42 -3.40 -2.80
CA HIS A 74 -0.16 -2.70 -2.51
C HIS A 74 0.00 -2.61 -1.00
N PHE A 75 1.02 -3.29 -0.46
CA PHE A 75 1.21 -3.60 0.96
C PHE A 75 0.61 -2.55 1.91
N PRO A 76 -0.24 -2.96 2.87
CA PRO A 76 -1.01 -2.02 3.67
C PRO A 76 -0.15 -1.17 4.59
N ILE A 77 -0.57 0.08 4.77
CA ILE A 77 -0.13 0.90 5.89
C ILE A 77 -0.51 0.26 7.22
N GLY A 78 0.28 0.57 8.23
CA GLY A 78 0.03 0.17 9.60
C GLY A 78 1.31 -0.10 10.35
N SER A 79 1.17 -0.44 11.62
CA SER A 79 2.30 -0.85 12.45
C SER A 79 2.82 -2.24 12.01
N PRO A 80 4.08 -2.60 12.32
CA PRO A 80 4.58 -3.94 12.07
C PRO A 80 3.74 -5.04 12.74
N VAL A 81 3.18 -4.76 13.93
CA VAL A 81 2.31 -5.69 14.66
C VAL A 81 0.98 -5.87 13.94
N PHE A 82 0.35 -4.78 13.48
CA PHE A 82 -0.86 -4.86 12.65
C PHE A 82 -0.61 -5.73 11.41
N ASN A 83 0.48 -5.47 10.68
CA ASN A 83 0.81 -6.24 9.48
C ASN A 83 0.95 -7.73 9.80
N ALA A 84 1.67 -8.08 10.86
CA ALA A 84 1.80 -9.48 11.28
C ALA A 84 0.43 -10.15 11.56
N LEU A 85 -0.47 -9.46 12.28
CA LEU A 85 -1.82 -9.95 12.54
C LEU A 85 -2.63 -10.10 11.25
N PHE A 86 -2.57 -9.10 10.37
CA PHE A 86 -3.21 -9.14 9.05
C PHE A 86 -2.79 -10.38 8.26
N PHE A 87 -1.49 -10.67 8.17
CA PHE A 87 -1.01 -11.87 7.48
C PHE A 87 -1.46 -13.18 8.14
N LEU A 88 -1.54 -13.23 9.48
CA LEU A 88 -2.01 -14.40 10.19
C LEU A 88 -3.51 -14.66 9.99
N HIS A 89 -4.30 -13.59 9.87
CA HIS A 89 -5.75 -13.67 9.71
C HIS A 89 -6.22 -13.69 8.26
N LEU A 90 -5.35 -13.36 7.30
CA LEU A 90 -5.65 -13.38 5.89
C LEU A 90 -5.94 -14.80 5.41
N ASN A 91 -7.22 -15.13 5.27
CA ASN A 91 -7.67 -16.39 4.70
C ASN A 91 -7.66 -16.33 3.16
N ARG A 92 -6.57 -16.79 2.55
CA ARG A 92 -6.37 -16.84 1.10
C ARG A 92 -7.31 -17.83 0.38
N GLU A 93 -8.00 -18.71 1.08
CA GLU A 93 -8.99 -19.63 0.49
C GLU A 93 -10.33 -18.94 0.23
N LYS A 94 -10.64 -17.87 0.97
CA LYS A 94 -11.92 -17.15 0.82
C LYS A 94 -11.94 -16.16 -0.35
N PHE A 95 -10.83 -15.46 -0.59
CA PHE A 95 -10.69 -14.55 -1.72
C PHE A 95 -9.22 -14.39 -2.11
N GLN A 96 -8.96 -14.27 -3.42
CA GLN A 96 -7.60 -14.22 -3.95
C GLN A 96 -7.01 -12.82 -3.82
N ILE A 97 -6.07 -12.68 -2.87
CA ILE A 97 -5.24 -11.48 -2.73
C ILE A 97 -3.82 -11.79 -3.17
N ARG A 98 -3.32 -11.00 -4.11
CA ARG A 98 -1.90 -10.91 -4.47
C ARG A 98 -1.30 -9.68 -3.82
N ILE A 99 -0.18 -9.81 -3.14
CA ILE A 99 0.41 -8.69 -2.41
C ILE A 99 1.62 -8.18 -3.19
N VAL A 100 1.69 -6.87 -3.38
CA VAL A 100 2.78 -6.21 -4.08
C VAL A 100 3.45 -5.14 -3.23
N PHE A 101 4.75 -4.95 -3.45
CA PHE A 101 5.56 -3.89 -2.83
C PHE A 101 6.16 -2.99 -3.89
N SER A 102 6.26 -1.70 -3.59
CA SER A 102 7.09 -0.78 -4.38
C SER A 102 8.57 -1.07 -4.16
N HIS A 103 9.26 -1.53 -5.20
CA HIS A 103 10.71 -1.61 -5.22
C HIS A 103 11.29 -0.27 -5.66
N THR A 104 12.17 0.29 -4.84
CA THR A 104 12.85 1.56 -5.10
C THR A 104 14.35 1.39 -5.03
N GLU A 105 15.05 2.16 -5.87
CA GLU A 105 16.51 2.26 -5.85
C GLU A 105 16.94 3.62 -5.32
N ARG A 106 17.96 3.61 -4.47
CA ARG A 106 18.58 4.84 -3.96
C ARG A 106 19.55 5.37 -5.01
N VAL A 107 19.31 6.59 -5.46
CA VAL A 107 20.18 7.32 -6.40
C VAL A 107 20.75 8.54 -5.70
N SER A 108 22.08 8.71 -5.76
CA SER A 108 22.76 9.92 -5.29
C SER A 108 22.79 10.96 -6.41
N VAL A 109 22.31 12.17 -6.12
CA VAL A 109 22.25 13.29 -7.05
C VAL A 109 23.04 14.45 -6.46
N ASP A 110 24.01 14.96 -7.22
CA ASP A 110 24.78 16.16 -6.88
C ASP A 110 24.13 17.36 -7.59
N GLU A 111 23.45 18.21 -6.82
CA GLU A 111 22.76 19.41 -7.32
C GLU A 111 23.65 20.64 -7.08
N ARG A 112 24.21 21.19 -8.16
CA ARG A 112 25.02 22.41 -8.11
C ARG A 112 24.13 23.63 -7.85
N GLN A 113 24.48 24.42 -6.85
CA GLN A 113 23.80 25.66 -6.51
C GLN A 113 24.38 26.84 -7.29
N PRO A 114 23.64 27.96 -7.44
CA PRO A 114 24.11 29.17 -8.11
C PRO A 114 25.39 29.78 -7.50
N ASP A 115 25.64 29.55 -6.21
CA ASP A 115 26.82 30.01 -5.48
C ASP A 115 28.07 29.11 -5.67
N GLY A 116 27.95 28.04 -6.47
CA GLY A 116 29.01 27.07 -6.73
C GLY A 116 29.10 25.94 -5.70
N SER A 117 28.26 25.93 -4.66
CA SER A 117 28.17 24.81 -3.72
C SER A 117 27.47 23.59 -4.33
N ILE A 118 27.65 22.41 -3.72
CA ILE A 118 27.04 21.15 -4.17
C ILE A 118 26.19 20.58 -3.05
N ILE A 119 24.90 20.40 -3.31
CA ILE A 119 23.99 19.65 -2.44
C ILE A 119 23.98 18.19 -2.88
N LYS A 120 24.38 17.28 -2.00
CA LYS A 120 24.25 15.84 -2.22
C LYS A 120 22.90 15.37 -1.72
N ARG A 121 22.01 14.95 -2.62
CA ARG A 121 20.69 14.42 -2.30
C ARG A 121 20.63 12.94 -2.58
N ALA A 122 20.13 12.16 -1.62
CA ALA A 122 19.72 10.79 -1.87
C ALA A 122 18.24 10.79 -2.26
N VAL A 123 17.91 10.27 -3.44
CA VAL A 123 16.54 10.15 -3.96
C VAL A 123 16.22 8.68 -4.11
N PHE A 124 15.04 8.26 -3.64
CA PHE A 124 14.54 6.91 -3.88
C PHE A 124 13.64 6.94 -5.10
N LYS A 125 14.05 6.26 -6.17
CA LYS A 125 13.30 6.18 -7.42
C LYS A 125 12.56 4.86 -7.48
N PHE A 126 11.27 4.91 -7.77
CA PHE A 126 10.49 3.72 -8.04
C PHE A 126 10.99 3.01 -9.31
N VAL A 127 11.09 1.68 -9.25
CA VAL A 127 11.54 0.85 -10.38
C VAL A 127 10.41 -0.05 -10.86
N LYS A 128 9.81 -0.81 -9.95
CA LYS A 128 8.76 -1.78 -10.25
C LYS A 128 7.98 -2.17 -9.00
N PHE A 129 6.84 -2.82 -9.20
CA PHE A 129 6.20 -3.60 -8.15
C PHE A 129 6.83 -5.00 -8.08
N ILE A 130 6.97 -5.55 -6.88
CA ILE A 130 7.38 -6.93 -6.62
C ILE A 130 6.20 -7.64 -5.96
N GLU A 131 5.77 -8.76 -6.54
CA GLU A 131 4.71 -9.62 -6.02
C GLU A 131 5.30 -10.71 -5.10
N ILE A 132 4.60 -11.04 -4.01
CA ILE A 132 4.97 -12.10 -3.04
C ILE A 132 3.89 -13.17 -2.87
#